data_AF-A0A7S2N1E2-F1
#
_entry.id   AF-A0A7S2N1E2-F1
#
_cell.length_a   1.000
_cell.length_b   1.000
_cell.length_c   1.000
_cell.angle_alpha   90.00
_cell.angle_beta   90.00
_cell.angle_gamma   90.00
#
_symmetry.space_group_name_H-M   'P 1'
#
loop_
_entity.id
_entity.type
_entity.pdbx_description
1 polymer ?
#
loop_
_entity_poly.entity_id
_entity_poly.type
_entity_poly.pdbx_seq_one_letter_code
_entity_poly.pdbx_strand_id
1 'polypeptide(L)'
;AILKHHTRHDVATGHQSSAVITNSILKVKTLDESIRSTERYSTARKVRQSMRRIFSVAQDLKNDESSFPEGSPKPKGRPTKRTYRPSFEQSTQSLRTSFRQSRRYMRNSSAFQSIKNMFSSQSSEIGMKSLDKNLSKSVKFDALFVREYKTQADVNPGVSKGAALSLSWDYRTCPSVLVDKYEDSRPPRKKLNELKLSSAERQERLQSCGVSRAEMDKAIKQTNIAKRKRRETIEQLSQSATQEKLEKFKRGFKKKIGLRKSDKQEQEDLWRNAEAYFLKNC
;
A
#
# COMPACT_ATOMS: atom_id res chain seq x y z
N ALA A 1 68.58 53.70 47.97
CA ALA A 1 68.21 54.25 46.65
C ALA A 1 66.81 53.77 46.29
N ILE A 2 65.97 54.71 45.84
CA ILE A 2 64.67 54.56 45.15
C ILE A 2 63.42 54.26 46.01
N LEU A 3 62.77 55.36 46.38
CA LEU A 3 61.34 55.52 46.70
C LEU A 3 60.42 55.05 45.57
N LYS A 4 59.24 54.50 45.91
CA LYS A 4 57.98 54.77 45.20
C LYS A 4 56.78 54.76 46.16
N HIS A 5 56.21 55.95 46.36
CA HIS A 5 54.86 56.20 46.89
C HIS A 5 53.81 55.69 45.91
N HIS A 6 52.71 55.11 46.39
CA HIS A 6 51.42 55.10 45.69
C HIS A 6 50.26 55.23 46.69
N THR A 7 49.65 56.41 46.64
CA THR A 7 48.36 56.80 47.21
C THR A 7 47.22 56.08 46.50
N ARG A 8 46.22 55.60 47.24
CA ARG A 8 44.91 55.24 46.69
C ARG A 8 43.82 56.06 47.37
N HIS A 9 43.06 56.76 46.53
CA HIS A 9 41.90 57.56 46.86
C HIS A 9 40.67 56.69 47.08
N ASP A 10 39.92 57.02 48.12
CA ASP A 10 38.55 56.60 48.33
C ASP A 10 37.62 57.27 47.30
N VAL A 11 36.78 56.48 46.65
CA VAL A 11 35.65 56.96 45.84
C VAL A 11 34.38 56.33 46.41
N ALA A 12 33.67 57.12 47.21
CA ALA A 12 32.31 56.85 47.62
C ALA A 12 31.34 57.36 46.54
N THR A 13 30.61 56.46 45.89
CA THR A 13 29.48 56.82 45.01
C THR A 13 28.23 55.99 45.31
N GLY A 14 27.27 56.67 45.94
CA GLY A 14 25.84 56.69 45.57
C GLY A 14 25.11 55.36 45.38
N HIS A 15 24.57 54.82 46.48
CA HIS A 15 23.64 53.70 46.50
C HIS A 15 22.20 54.19 46.69
N GLN A 16 21.55 54.75 45.66
CA GLN A 16 20.10 55.02 45.68
C GLN A 16 19.49 54.99 44.27
N SER A 17 19.12 53.81 43.74
CA SER A 17 18.02 53.69 42.72
C SER A 17 17.64 52.25 42.29
N SER A 18 17.82 51.21 43.11
CA SER A 18 17.52 49.81 42.68
C SER A 18 16.10 49.33 43.02
N ALA A 19 15.40 49.97 43.95
CA ALA A 19 14.16 49.42 44.52
C ALA A 19 12.88 49.66 43.70
N VAL A 20 12.89 50.55 42.69
CA VAL A 20 11.66 50.88 41.92
C VAL A 20 11.50 49.99 40.67
N ILE A 21 12.57 49.40 40.15
CA ILE A 21 12.52 48.61 38.91
C ILE A 21 12.03 47.16 39.15
N THR A 22 12.26 46.60 40.34
CA THR A 22 11.94 45.19 40.64
C THR A 22 10.44 44.92 40.78
N ASN A 23 9.65 45.90 41.23
CA ASN A 23 8.19 45.74 41.41
C ASN A 23 7.41 45.69 40.07
N SER A 24 7.93 46.33 39.02
CA SER A 24 7.29 46.33 37.70
C SER A 24 7.52 45.01 36.95
N ILE A 25 8.69 44.37 37.15
CA ILE A 25 9.03 43.10 36.50
C ILE A 25 8.22 41.93 37.08
N LEU A 26 7.90 41.95 38.38
CA LEU A 26 7.09 40.93 39.03
C LEU A 26 5.63 40.93 38.54
N LYS A 27 5.04 42.10 38.26
CA LYS A 27 3.65 42.20 37.75
C LYS A 27 3.47 41.69 36.31
N VAL A 28 4.51 41.76 35.47
CA VAL A 28 4.43 41.27 34.07
C VAL A 28 4.47 39.74 34.03
N LYS A 29 5.23 39.08 34.91
CA LYS A 29 5.30 37.60 34.96
C LYS A 29 3.97 36.96 35.39
N THR A 30 3.25 37.59 36.31
CA THR A 30 1.93 37.09 36.76
C THR A 30 0.84 37.20 35.69
N LEU A 31 0.94 38.16 34.76
CA LEU A 31 -0.01 38.30 33.65
C LEU A 31 0.25 37.28 32.54
N ASP A 32 1.50 36.98 32.22
CA ASP A 32 1.84 36.02 31.17
C ASP A 32 1.49 34.56 31.58
N GLU A 33 1.57 34.22 32.87
CA GLU A 33 1.10 32.93 33.39
C GLU A 33 -0.43 32.78 33.35
N SER A 34 -1.17 33.87 33.60
CA SER A 34 -2.64 33.88 33.50
C SER A 34 -3.11 33.68 32.06
N ILE A 35 -2.47 34.35 31.09
CA ILE A 35 -2.75 34.21 29.65
C ILE A 35 -2.41 32.79 29.17
N ARG A 36 -1.26 32.24 29.56
CA ARG A 36 -0.89 30.85 29.20
C ARG A 36 -1.80 29.80 29.84
N SER A 37 -2.41 30.07 31.00
CA SER A 37 -3.38 29.17 31.61
C SER A 37 -4.70 29.13 30.83
N THR A 38 -5.21 30.30 30.41
CA THR A 38 -6.50 30.43 29.72
C THR A 38 -6.46 29.85 28.30
N GLU A 39 -5.33 29.95 27.60
CA GLU A 39 -5.13 29.29 26.30
C GLU A 39 -5.11 27.75 26.39
N ARG A 40 -4.56 27.18 27.47
CA ARG A 40 -4.57 25.74 27.73
C ARG A 40 -5.98 25.19 27.99
N TYR A 41 -6.84 25.96 28.66
CA TYR A 41 -8.24 25.58 28.88
C TYR A 41 -9.08 25.63 27.59
N SER A 42 -8.81 26.61 26.71
CA SER A 42 -9.47 26.73 25.40
C SER A 42 -9.17 25.54 24.48
N THR A 43 -7.91 25.14 24.38
CA THR A 43 -7.51 23.99 23.55
C THR A 43 -8.00 22.67 24.12
N ALA A 44 -7.94 22.48 25.44
CA ALA A 44 -8.48 21.28 26.10
C ALA A 44 -10.00 21.12 25.87
N ARG A 45 -10.77 22.22 25.85
CA ARG A 45 -12.21 22.19 25.56
C ARG A 45 -12.49 21.77 24.11
N LYS A 46 -11.73 22.30 23.13
CA LYS A 46 -11.86 21.91 21.71
C LYS A 46 -11.51 20.44 21.48
N VAL A 47 -10.47 19.93 22.13
CA VAL A 47 -10.08 18.51 22.05
C VAL A 47 -11.14 17.61 22.66
N ARG A 48 -11.69 17.94 23.85
CA ARG A 48 -12.78 17.17 24.47
C ARG A 48 -14.05 17.15 23.61
N GLN A 49 -14.39 18.26 22.97
CA GLN A 49 -15.57 18.34 22.10
C GLN A 49 -15.40 17.52 20.82
N SER A 50 -14.19 17.49 20.25
CA SER A 50 -13.86 16.62 19.11
C SER A 50 -13.92 15.13 19.49
N MET A 51 -13.34 14.75 20.64
CA MET A 51 -13.39 13.35 21.10
C MET A 51 -14.80 12.86 21.39
N ARG A 52 -15.71 13.70 21.91
CA ARG A 52 -17.12 13.32 22.11
C ARG A 52 -17.84 12.99 20.79
N ARG A 53 -17.54 13.72 19.69
CA ARG A 53 -18.11 13.42 18.37
C ARG A 53 -17.58 12.10 17.80
N ILE A 54 -16.30 11.80 18.00
CA ILE A 54 -15.71 10.53 17.55
C ILE A 54 -16.29 9.35 18.33
N PHE A 55 -16.47 9.51 19.65
CA PHE A 55 -17.05 8.46 20.49
C PHE A 55 -18.53 8.18 20.19
N SER A 56 -19.34 9.19 19.84
CA SER A 56 -20.76 8.94 19.48
C SER A 56 -20.87 8.16 18.16
N VAL A 57 -20.10 8.53 17.13
CA VAL A 57 -20.09 7.83 15.84
C VAL A 57 -19.64 6.37 15.99
N ALA A 58 -18.71 6.09 16.90
CA ALA A 58 -18.26 4.73 17.18
C ALA A 58 -19.30 3.88 17.93
N GLN A 59 -20.16 4.50 18.76
CA GLN A 59 -21.27 3.78 19.40
C GLN A 59 -22.39 3.48 18.41
N ASP A 60 -22.69 4.40 17.48
CA ASP A 60 -23.71 4.17 16.44
C ASP A 60 -23.34 3.00 15.53
N LEU A 61 -22.06 2.86 15.16
CA LEU A 61 -21.57 1.73 14.36
C LEU A 61 -21.60 0.38 15.09
N LYS A 62 -21.57 0.38 16.43
CA LYS A 62 -21.65 -0.85 17.24
C LYS A 62 -23.07 -1.35 17.41
N ASN A 63 -24.06 -0.47 17.33
CA ASN A 63 -25.46 -0.84 17.46
C ASN A 63 -26.03 -1.44 16.17
N ASP A 64 -25.43 -1.12 15.01
CA ASP A 64 -25.87 -1.61 13.69
C ASP A 64 -25.49 -3.07 13.35
N GLU A 65 -24.63 -3.73 14.15
CA GLU A 65 -24.30 -5.16 13.96
C GLU A 65 -25.28 -6.13 14.62
N SER A 66 -26.22 -5.68 15.46
CA SER A 66 -27.04 -6.57 16.30
C SER A 66 -28.48 -6.83 15.82
N SER A 67 -28.92 -6.23 14.71
CA SER A 67 -30.28 -6.45 14.18
C SER A 67 -30.28 -6.67 12.67
N PHE A 68 -30.02 -7.91 12.24
CA PHE A 68 -30.51 -8.40 10.95
C PHE A 68 -31.87 -9.06 11.17
N PRO A 69 -33.01 -8.40 10.89
CA PRO A 69 -34.29 -9.07 10.86
C PRO A 69 -34.35 -10.01 9.64
N GLU A 70 -34.33 -11.32 9.89
CA GLU A 70 -34.83 -12.32 8.93
C GLU A 70 -36.30 -12.00 8.65
N GLY A 71 -36.60 -11.50 7.44
CA GLY A 71 -37.99 -11.43 6.96
C GLY A 71 -38.53 -10.06 6.53
N SER A 72 -37.73 -9.16 5.96
CA SER A 72 -38.28 -7.94 5.34
C SER A 72 -38.89 -8.24 3.95
N PRO A 73 -40.14 -7.81 3.67
CA PRO A 73 -40.78 -8.00 2.37
C PRO A 73 -40.08 -7.18 1.28
N LYS A 74 -39.91 -7.79 0.11
CA LYS A 74 -39.25 -7.20 -1.07
C LYS A 74 -39.91 -5.86 -1.44
N PRO A 75 -39.16 -4.73 -1.49
CA PRO A 75 -39.70 -3.48 -1.97
C PRO A 75 -39.97 -3.57 -3.48
N LYS A 76 -41.25 -3.56 -3.86
CA LYS A 76 -41.69 -3.32 -5.24
C LYS A 76 -41.55 -1.82 -5.55
N GLY A 77 -40.32 -1.36 -5.75
CA GLY A 77 -40.01 0.01 -6.13
C GLY A 77 -39.02 0.02 -7.28
N ARG A 78 -39.44 0.55 -8.44
CA ARG A 78 -38.54 0.79 -9.58
C ARG A 78 -37.38 1.70 -9.11
N PRO A 79 -36.11 1.34 -9.37
CA PRO A 79 -34.99 2.21 -9.07
C PRO A 79 -35.04 3.42 -10.02
N THR A 80 -35.29 4.60 -9.45
CA THR A 80 -35.01 5.86 -10.12
C THR A 80 -33.50 5.97 -10.38
N LYS A 81 -33.17 6.60 -11.50
CA LYS A 81 -31.84 6.70 -12.10
C LYS A 81 -30.77 7.01 -11.05
N ARG A 82 -29.95 6.00 -10.73
CA ARG A 82 -28.77 6.12 -9.89
C ARG A 82 -27.77 7.01 -10.61
N THR A 83 -27.63 8.26 -10.16
CA THR A 83 -26.59 9.18 -10.60
C THR A 83 -25.22 8.55 -10.35
N TYR A 84 -24.48 8.35 -11.44
CA TYR A 84 -23.14 7.80 -11.44
C TYR A 84 -22.22 8.74 -10.67
N ARG A 85 -21.72 8.32 -9.51
CA ARG A 85 -20.76 9.09 -8.69
C ARG A 85 -19.36 8.83 -9.25
N PRO A 86 -18.69 9.80 -9.91
CA PRO A 86 -17.38 9.60 -10.50
C PRO A 86 -16.31 9.93 -9.46
N SER A 87 -16.02 9.01 -8.55
CA SER A 87 -14.95 9.21 -7.54
C SER A 87 -13.86 8.15 -7.56
N PHE A 88 -13.87 7.23 -8.53
CA PHE A 88 -12.84 6.18 -8.65
C PHE A 88 -11.84 6.39 -9.81
N GLU A 89 -12.05 7.38 -10.69
CA GLU A 89 -11.18 7.58 -11.86
C GLU A 89 -9.88 8.34 -11.56
N GLN A 90 -9.81 9.17 -10.52
CA GLN A 90 -8.64 10.02 -10.27
C GLN A 90 -7.40 9.24 -9.80
N SER A 91 -7.56 8.06 -9.18
CA SER A 91 -6.43 7.23 -8.72
C SER A 91 -5.73 6.47 -9.86
N THR A 92 -6.41 6.23 -10.99
CA THR A 92 -5.84 5.43 -12.10
C THR A 92 -5.03 6.25 -13.11
N GLN A 93 -5.14 7.59 -13.09
CA GLN A 93 -4.39 8.47 -14.00
C GLN A 93 -2.91 8.57 -13.61
N SER A 94 -2.58 8.53 -12.32
CA SER A 94 -1.19 8.55 -11.82
C SER A 94 -0.39 7.28 -12.17
N LEU A 95 -1.05 6.11 -12.26
CA LEU A 95 -0.38 4.85 -12.62
C LEU A 95 -0.14 4.70 -14.13
N ARG A 96 -0.86 5.45 -14.98
CA ARG A 96 -0.66 5.41 -16.44
C ARG A 96 0.56 6.21 -16.90
N THR A 97 1.01 7.21 -16.15
CA THR A 97 2.19 8.01 -16.51
C THR A 97 3.50 7.31 -16.11
N SER A 98 3.54 6.57 -15.00
CA SER A 98 4.75 5.84 -14.58
C SER A 98 5.12 4.66 -15.49
N PHE A 99 4.12 3.95 -16.06
CA PHE A 99 4.37 2.84 -16.99
C PHE A 99 4.97 3.29 -18.33
N ARG A 100 4.71 4.53 -18.77
CA ARG A 100 5.32 5.09 -20.00
C ARG A 100 6.79 5.48 -19.79
N GLN A 101 7.17 5.93 -18.59
CA GLN A 101 8.58 6.22 -18.28
C GLN A 101 9.43 4.94 -18.18
N SER A 102 8.91 3.86 -17.60
CA SER A 102 9.64 2.58 -17.52
C SER A 102 9.92 1.94 -18.89
N ARG A 103 9.05 2.11 -19.90
CA ARG A 103 9.31 1.59 -21.26
C ARG A 103 10.44 2.31 -21.99
N ARG A 104 10.78 3.55 -21.62
CA ARG A 104 11.96 4.25 -22.19
C ARG A 104 13.28 3.75 -21.59
N TYR A 105 13.29 3.35 -20.32
CA TYR A 105 14.51 2.85 -19.67
C TYR A 105 14.94 1.46 -20.13
N MET A 106 14.02 0.61 -20.58
CA MET A 106 14.36 -0.74 -21.04
C MET A 106 14.95 -0.78 -22.47
N ARG A 107 14.75 0.27 -23.29
CA ARG A 107 15.18 0.26 -24.69
C ARG A 107 16.67 0.62 -24.90
N ASN A 108 17.30 1.23 -23.89
CA ASN A 108 18.73 1.58 -23.88
C ASN A 108 19.55 0.76 -22.85
N SER A 109 18.99 -0.31 -22.29
CA SER A 109 19.75 -1.18 -21.38
C SER A 109 20.82 -1.96 -22.15
N SER A 110 22.09 -1.77 -21.78
CA SER A 110 23.26 -2.47 -22.31
C SER A 110 23.17 -3.99 -22.22
N ALA A 111 22.31 -4.52 -21.33
CA ALA A 111 22.05 -5.95 -21.20
C ALA A 111 21.50 -6.58 -22.49
N PHE A 112 20.69 -5.85 -23.29
CA PHE A 112 20.18 -6.36 -24.57
C PHE A 112 21.25 -6.40 -25.67
N GLN A 113 22.27 -5.53 -25.62
CA GLN A 113 23.37 -5.55 -26.59
C GLN A 113 24.32 -6.73 -26.34
N SER A 114 24.52 -7.12 -25.08
CA SER A 114 25.39 -8.26 -24.72
C SER A 114 24.84 -9.60 -25.24
N ILE A 115 23.52 -9.82 -25.17
CA ILE A 115 22.88 -11.03 -25.71
C ILE A 115 23.07 -11.12 -27.23
N LYS A 116 22.97 -9.99 -27.95
CA LYS A 116 23.15 -9.96 -29.41
C LYS A 116 24.58 -10.36 -29.82
N ASN A 117 25.57 -10.01 -29.02
CA ASN A 117 26.97 -10.36 -29.30
C ASN A 117 27.29 -11.82 -28.95
N MET A 118 26.68 -12.39 -27.90
CA MET A 118 26.88 -13.81 -27.56
C MET A 118 26.41 -14.77 -28.67
N PHE A 119 25.25 -14.48 -29.29
CA PHE A 119 24.73 -15.34 -30.37
C PHE A 119 25.49 -15.21 -31.69
N SER A 120 26.31 -14.16 -31.87
CA SER A 120 27.10 -13.98 -33.07
C SER A 120 28.41 -14.77 -33.07
N SER A 121 28.87 -15.25 -31.91
CA SER A 121 30.20 -15.84 -31.75
C SER A 121 30.22 -17.37 -31.81
N GLN A 122 29.06 -18.05 -31.81
CA GLN A 122 28.99 -19.51 -31.82
C GLN A 122 28.68 -20.14 -33.20
N SER A 123 28.47 -19.36 -34.25
CA SER A 123 28.05 -19.89 -35.56
C SER A 123 29.19 -20.10 -36.57
N SER A 124 30.47 -20.09 -36.17
CA SER A 124 31.60 -20.02 -37.11
C SER A 124 32.33 -21.32 -37.45
N GLU A 125 31.95 -22.50 -36.95
CA GLU A 125 32.76 -23.72 -37.19
C GLU A 125 32.16 -24.80 -38.12
N ILE A 126 30.96 -24.60 -38.67
CA ILE A 126 30.44 -25.50 -39.71
C ILE A 126 30.63 -24.84 -41.08
N GLY A 127 31.69 -25.23 -41.78
CA GLY A 127 32.12 -24.73 -43.08
C GLY A 127 31.13 -25.02 -44.22
N MET A 128 29.97 -24.37 -44.20
CA MET A 128 29.11 -24.25 -45.37
C MET A 128 29.59 -23.08 -46.21
N LYS A 129 30.20 -23.40 -47.36
CA LYS A 129 30.66 -22.44 -48.37
C LYS A 129 29.48 -21.52 -48.75
N SER A 130 29.77 -20.23 -48.71
CA SER A 130 28.87 -19.10 -48.93
C SER A 130 28.07 -19.22 -50.23
N LEU A 131 26.83 -19.67 -50.13
CA LEU A 131 25.78 -19.33 -51.10
C LEU A 131 24.91 -18.22 -50.48
N ASP A 132 25.00 -17.06 -51.14
CA ASP A 132 24.10 -15.92 -51.11
C ASP A 132 24.00 -15.02 -49.86
N LYS A 133 24.66 -13.86 -49.99
CA LYS A 133 24.68 -12.71 -49.07
C LYS A 133 23.34 -11.95 -48.95
N ASN A 134 22.20 -12.58 -49.25
CA ASN A 134 20.87 -11.96 -49.14
C ASN A 134 19.80 -12.91 -48.55
N LEU A 135 20.20 -13.93 -47.80
CA LEU A 135 19.26 -14.69 -46.98
C LEU A 135 18.81 -13.79 -45.82
N SER A 136 17.69 -13.09 -46.02
CA SER A 136 16.99 -12.42 -44.93
C SER A 136 16.76 -13.44 -43.81
N LYS A 137 17.22 -13.11 -42.60
CA LYS A 137 17.05 -13.96 -41.42
C LYS A 137 15.54 -14.05 -41.13
N SER A 138 14.89 -15.08 -41.66
CA SER A 138 13.47 -15.32 -41.50
C SER A 138 13.25 -16.46 -40.51
N VAL A 139 12.47 -16.18 -39.46
CA VAL A 139 12.06 -17.18 -38.48
C VAL A 139 10.77 -17.80 -38.97
N LYS A 140 10.75 -19.12 -39.12
CA LYS A 140 9.56 -19.90 -39.48
C LYS A 140 9.21 -20.85 -38.35
N PHE A 141 7.92 -21.08 -38.18
CA PHE A 141 7.39 -22.05 -37.22
C PHE A 141 6.79 -23.21 -38.01
N ASP A 142 7.09 -24.44 -37.59
CA ASP A 142 6.68 -25.66 -38.31
C ASP A 142 5.37 -26.22 -37.75
N ALA A 143 5.41 -26.79 -36.54
CA ALA A 143 4.28 -27.42 -35.90
C ALA A 143 3.94 -26.80 -34.53
N LEU A 144 2.65 -26.81 -34.21
CA LEU A 144 2.08 -26.40 -32.92
C LEU A 144 1.76 -27.63 -32.08
N PHE A 145 2.14 -27.57 -30.79
CA PHE A 145 1.77 -28.56 -29.79
C PHE A 145 0.76 -27.92 -28.82
N VAL A 146 -0.49 -28.38 -28.87
CA VAL A 146 -1.57 -27.83 -28.05
C VAL A 146 -1.72 -28.68 -26.77
N ARG A 147 -1.82 -28.00 -25.63
CA ARG A 147 -2.11 -28.63 -24.32
C ARG A 147 -3.48 -28.15 -23.84
N GLU A 148 -4.35 -29.09 -23.51
CA GLU A 148 -5.67 -28.83 -22.94
C GLU A 148 -5.63 -29.06 -21.43
N TYR A 149 -5.86 -28.00 -20.65
CA TYR A 149 -5.89 -28.07 -19.19
C TYR A 149 -7.32 -28.20 -18.69
N LYS A 150 -7.53 -28.98 -17.63
CA LYS A 150 -8.84 -29.08 -16.99
C LYS A 150 -9.17 -27.77 -16.27
N THR A 151 -10.45 -27.39 -16.26
CA THR A 151 -10.91 -26.22 -15.49
C THR A 151 -11.27 -26.64 -14.06
N GLN A 152 -10.90 -25.80 -13.09
CA GLN A 152 -11.19 -25.99 -11.67
C GLN A 152 -11.67 -24.69 -11.00
N ALA A 153 -12.33 -24.81 -9.85
CA ALA A 153 -12.74 -23.66 -9.03
C ALA A 153 -11.54 -23.06 -8.29
N ASP A 154 -11.44 -21.73 -8.25
CA ASP A 154 -10.31 -21.01 -7.67
C ASP A 154 -10.73 -19.87 -6.73
N VAL A 155 -9.77 -19.40 -5.93
CA VAL A 155 -9.90 -18.33 -4.93
C VAL A 155 -9.23 -17.05 -5.44
N ASN A 156 -9.78 -16.47 -6.51
CA ASN A 156 -9.29 -15.20 -7.04
C ASN A 156 -10.18 -14.02 -6.58
N PRO A 157 -9.69 -13.11 -5.71
CA PRO A 157 -10.49 -11.98 -5.23
C PRO A 157 -10.83 -10.94 -6.31
N GLY A 158 -10.24 -11.01 -7.50
CA GLY A 158 -10.49 -10.12 -8.63
C GLY A 158 -11.83 -10.35 -9.35
N VAL A 159 -12.50 -11.49 -9.11
CA VAL A 159 -13.82 -11.74 -9.72
C VAL A 159 -14.90 -10.90 -9.05
N SER A 160 -15.87 -10.37 -9.81
CA SER A 160 -16.93 -9.56 -9.22
C SER A 160 -17.87 -10.38 -8.32
N LYS A 161 -18.35 -11.53 -8.81
CA LYS A 161 -19.29 -12.45 -8.14
C LYS A 161 -19.02 -13.91 -8.53
N GLY A 162 -19.53 -14.87 -7.77
CA GLY A 162 -19.43 -16.30 -8.07
C GLY A 162 -18.03 -16.89 -7.94
N ALA A 163 -17.89 -18.19 -8.19
CA ALA A 163 -16.62 -18.91 -8.12
C ALA A 163 -15.68 -18.48 -9.26
N ALA A 164 -14.39 -18.30 -8.98
CA ALA A 164 -13.42 -18.03 -10.03
C ALA A 164 -13.09 -19.32 -10.80
N LEU A 165 -12.72 -19.17 -12.08
CA LEU A 165 -12.18 -20.27 -12.88
C LEU A 165 -10.65 -20.19 -12.84
N SER A 166 -10.00 -21.34 -12.72
CA SER A 166 -8.58 -21.51 -13.00
C SER A 166 -8.35 -22.77 -13.81
N LEU A 167 -7.17 -22.87 -14.39
CA LEU A 167 -6.70 -24.08 -15.06
C LEU A 167 -5.97 -24.96 -14.04
N SER A 168 -6.16 -26.27 -14.13
CA SER A 168 -5.34 -27.24 -13.40
C SER A 168 -3.93 -27.30 -13.97
N TRP A 169 -3.01 -27.89 -13.22
CA TRP A 169 -1.70 -28.26 -13.75
C TRP A 169 -1.76 -29.53 -14.61
N ASP A 170 -2.81 -30.34 -14.44
CA ASP A 170 -3.07 -31.51 -15.27
C ASP A 170 -3.50 -31.08 -16.68
N TYR A 171 -2.88 -31.68 -17.68
CA TYR A 171 -3.20 -31.43 -19.09
C TYR A 171 -3.22 -32.70 -19.91
N ARG A 172 -3.98 -32.64 -21.01
CA ARG A 172 -3.92 -33.60 -22.11
C ARG A 172 -3.14 -32.98 -23.26
N THR A 173 -2.19 -33.72 -23.81
CA THR A 173 -1.48 -33.33 -25.02
C THR A 173 -2.32 -33.68 -26.24
N CYS A 174 -2.55 -32.69 -27.11
CA CYS A 174 -3.22 -32.90 -28.40
C CYS A 174 -2.18 -33.22 -29.49
N PRO A 175 -2.59 -33.89 -30.58
CA PRO A 175 -1.72 -34.11 -31.74
C PRO A 175 -1.13 -32.81 -32.27
N SER A 176 0.10 -32.88 -32.80
CA SER A 176 0.74 -31.71 -33.41
C SER A 176 0.02 -31.30 -34.69
N VAL A 177 -0.14 -29.99 -34.89
CA VAL A 177 -0.79 -29.42 -36.08
C VAL A 177 0.17 -28.46 -36.77
N LEU A 178 0.29 -28.52 -38.09
CA LEU A 178 1.11 -27.57 -38.84
C LEU A 178 0.56 -26.16 -38.69
N VAL A 179 1.44 -25.17 -38.52
CA VAL A 179 1.07 -23.77 -38.26
C VAL A 179 0.16 -23.22 -39.36
N ASP A 180 0.50 -23.47 -40.63
CA ASP A 180 -0.27 -22.97 -41.78
C ASP A 180 -1.71 -23.51 -41.77
N LYS A 181 -1.87 -24.82 -41.56
CA LYS A 181 -3.20 -25.45 -41.45
C LYS A 181 -4.03 -24.90 -40.29
N TYR A 182 -3.38 -24.55 -39.18
CA TYR A 182 -4.06 -23.94 -38.05
C TYR A 182 -4.52 -22.52 -38.36
N GLU A 183 -3.69 -21.69 -38.98
CA GLU A 183 -4.08 -20.31 -39.33
C GLU A 183 -5.15 -20.27 -40.43
N ASP A 184 -5.14 -21.21 -41.39
CA ASP A 184 -6.17 -21.33 -42.44
C ASP A 184 -7.57 -21.65 -41.85
N SER A 185 -7.61 -22.44 -40.78
CA SER A 185 -8.86 -22.88 -40.13
C SER A 185 -9.26 -22.03 -38.91
N ARG A 186 -8.46 -21.02 -38.57
CA ARG A 186 -8.63 -20.25 -37.34
C ARG A 186 -9.88 -19.36 -37.42
N PRO A 187 -10.77 -19.40 -36.41
CA PRO A 187 -11.90 -18.49 -36.35
C PRO A 187 -11.43 -17.03 -36.17
N PRO A 188 -12.25 -16.04 -36.56
CA PRO A 188 -11.91 -14.63 -36.39
C PRO A 188 -11.59 -14.29 -34.93
N ARG A 189 -10.67 -13.34 -34.74
CA ARG A 189 -10.22 -12.94 -33.41
C ARG A 189 -11.39 -12.38 -32.59
N LYS A 190 -11.66 -13.01 -31.44
CA LYS A 190 -12.70 -12.57 -30.50
C LYS A 190 -12.45 -11.16 -29.99
N LYS A 191 -13.53 -10.39 -29.84
CA LYS A 191 -13.50 -9.05 -29.22
C LYS A 191 -13.32 -9.16 -27.71
N LEU A 192 -12.80 -8.12 -27.07
CA LEU A 192 -12.53 -8.14 -25.62
C LEU A 192 -13.77 -8.41 -24.76
N ASN A 193 -14.96 -8.04 -25.23
CA ASN A 193 -16.22 -8.34 -24.53
C ASN A 193 -16.64 -9.81 -24.65
N GLU A 194 -16.31 -10.48 -25.75
CA GLU A 194 -16.57 -11.91 -25.97
C GLU A 194 -15.62 -12.81 -25.16
N LEU A 195 -14.51 -12.23 -24.66
CA LEU A 195 -13.58 -12.91 -23.76
C LEU A 195 -14.04 -12.87 -22.30
N LYS A 196 -15.02 -12.03 -21.94
CA LYS A 196 -15.54 -11.91 -20.58
C LYS A 196 -16.58 -13.00 -20.34
N LEU A 197 -16.37 -13.78 -19.29
CA LEU A 197 -17.34 -14.77 -18.84
C LEU A 197 -18.21 -14.19 -17.73
N SER A 198 -19.52 -14.28 -17.92
CA SER A 198 -20.50 -14.02 -16.88
C SER A 198 -20.37 -15.02 -15.72
N SER A 199 -21.02 -14.72 -14.59
CA SER A 199 -21.02 -15.65 -13.45
C SER A 199 -21.74 -16.97 -13.76
N ALA A 200 -22.77 -16.92 -14.61
CA ALA A 200 -23.55 -18.10 -15.00
C ALA A 200 -22.73 -19.01 -15.92
N GLU A 201 -22.09 -18.45 -16.95
CA GLU A 201 -21.22 -19.21 -17.87
C GLU A 201 -20.04 -19.85 -17.13
N ARG A 202 -19.48 -19.17 -16.12
CA ARG A 202 -18.42 -19.77 -15.29
C ARG A 202 -18.95 -20.96 -14.48
N GLN A 203 -20.11 -20.83 -13.88
CA GLN A 203 -20.73 -21.92 -13.10
C GLN A 203 -21.07 -23.12 -13.99
N GLU A 204 -21.62 -22.87 -15.17
CA GLU A 204 -21.92 -23.91 -16.17
C GLU A 204 -20.64 -24.66 -16.58
N ARG A 205 -19.54 -23.93 -16.85
CA ARG A 205 -18.24 -24.55 -17.18
C ARG A 205 -17.66 -25.38 -16.03
N LEU A 206 -17.83 -24.95 -14.79
CA LEU A 206 -17.38 -25.73 -13.63
C LEU A 206 -18.21 -27.01 -13.50
N GLN A 207 -19.52 -26.92 -13.67
CA GLN A 207 -20.42 -28.08 -13.62
C GLN A 207 -20.11 -29.08 -14.73
N SER A 208 -19.86 -28.62 -15.96
CA SER A 208 -19.48 -29.50 -17.08
C SER A 208 -18.13 -30.18 -16.88
N CYS A 209 -17.24 -29.60 -16.07
CA CYS A 209 -15.98 -30.20 -15.64
C CYS A 209 -16.11 -31.14 -14.41
N GLY A 210 -17.34 -31.39 -13.95
CA GLY A 210 -17.63 -32.28 -12.82
C GLY A 210 -17.42 -31.65 -11.44
N VAL A 211 -17.27 -30.32 -11.35
CA VAL A 211 -17.13 -29.64 -10.07
C VAL A 211 -18.49 -29.57 -9.37
N SER A 212 -18.54 -30.03 -8.12
CA SER A 212 -19.77 -30.08 -7.35
C SER A 212 -20.23 -28.67 -6.92
N ARG A 213 -21.54 -28.50 -6.67
CA ARG A 213 -22.08 -27.23 -6.15
C ARG A 213 -21.47 -26.85 -4.80
N ALA A 214 -21.25 -27.83 -3.93
CA ALA A 214 -20.64 -27.62 -2.62
C ALA A 214 -19.20 -27.06 -2.72
N GLU A 215 -18.40 -27.57 -3.67
CA GLU A 215 -17.04 -27.05 -3.92
C GLU A 215 -17.08 -25.62 -4.46
N MET A 216 -17.99 -25.31 -5.37
CA MET A 216 -18.17 -23.95 -5.87
C MET A 216 -18.55 -22.98 -4.74
N ASP A 217 -19.47 -23.37 -3.85
CA ASP A 217 -19.88 -22.55 -2.70
C ASP A 217 -18.72 -22.34 -1.73
N LYS A 218 -17.90 -23.36 -1.50
CA LYS A 218 -16.67 -23.25 -0.70
C LYS A 218 -15.70 -22.24 -1.33
N ALA A 219 -15.45 -22.32 -2.64
CA ALA A 219 -14.59 -21.38 -3.35
C ALA A 219 -15.13 -19.94 -3.31
N ILE A 220 -16.46 -19.75 -3.40
CA ILE A 220 -17.11 -18.45 -3.25
C ILE A 220 -16.87 -17.87 -1.85
N LYS A 221 -17.07 -18.67 -0.80
CA LYS A 221 -16.82 -18.24 0.59
C LYS A 221 -15.37 -17.84 0.79
N GLN A 222 -14.42 -18.66 0.33
CA GLN A 222 -13.00 -18.35 0.41
C GLN A 222 -12.62 -17.09 -0.37
N THR A 223 -13.20 -16.89 -1.56
CA THR A 223 -12.99 -15.69 -2.38
C THR A 223 -13.47 -14.43 -1.65
N ASN A 224 -14.61 -14.49 -0.98
CA ASN A 224 -15.14 -13.37 -0.20
C ASN A 224 -14.26 -13.05 1.02
N ILE A 225 -13.73 -14.08 1.69
CA ILE A 225 -12.74 -13.89 2.76
C ILE A 225 -11.48 -13.20 2.22
N ALA A 226 -10.95 -13.66 1.09
CA ALA A 226 -9.78 -13.06 0.45
C ALA A 226 -10.02 -11.60 0.04
N LYS A 227 -11.22 -11.28 -0.48
CA LYS A 227 -11.62 -9.90 -0.78
C LYS A 227 -11.64 -9.02 0.47
N ARG A 228 -12.20 -9.53 1.58
CA ARG A 228 -12.24 -8.79 2.85
C ARG A 228 -10.83 -8.50 3.35
N LYS A 229 -9.97 -9.52 3.42
CA LYS A 229 -8.55 -9.36 3.79
C LYS A 229 -7.84 -8.34 2.90
N ARG A 230 -8.07 -8.37 1.59
CA ARG A 230 -7.48 -7.39 0.67
C ARG A 230 -7.94 -5.96 0.96
N ARG A 231 -9.21 -5.74 1.30
CA ARG A 231 -9.70 -4.41 1.70
C ARG A 231 -9.03 -3.94 2.99
N GLU A 232 -8.95 -4.81 4.00
CA GLU A 232 -8.24 -4.53 5.26
C GLU A 232 -6.78 -4.15 4.99
N THR A 233 -6.06 -4.88 4.12
CA THR A 233 -4.69 -4.54 3.75
C THR A 233 -4.60 -3.19 3.04
N ILE A 234 -5.52 -2.87 2.12
CA ILE A 234 -5.53 -1.58 1.43
C ILE A 234 -5.78 -0.44 2.42
N GLU A 235 -6.71 -0.62 3.34
CA GLU A 235 -6.99 0.34 4.41
C GLU A 235 -5.78 0.51 5.33
N GLN A 236 -5.13 -0.58 5.73
CA GLN A 236 -3.92 -0.56 6.55
C GLN A 236 -2.76 0.15 5.84
N LEU A 237 -2.58 -0.07 4.53
CA LEU A 237 -1.58 0.64 3.73
C LEU A 237 -1.88 2.14 3.60
N SER A 238 -3.16 2.52 3.57
CA SER A 238 -3.52 3.94 3.59
C SER A 238 -3.21 4.59 4.95
N GLN A 239 -3.34 3.81 6.03
CA GLN A 239 -3.05 4.24 7.38
C GLN A 239 -1.55 4.22 7.70
N SER A 240 -0.74 3.37 7.07
CA SER A 240 0.70 3.33 7.35
C SER A 240 1.37 4.66 7.00
N ALA A 241 1.00 5.29 5.89
CA ALA A 241 1.52 6.61 5.51
C ALA A 241 1.14 7.71 6.52
N THR A 242 -0.04 7.64 7.14
CA THR A 242 -0.45 8.60 8.17
C THR A 242 0.21 8.28 9.51
N GLN A 243 0.36 7.00 9.85
CA GLN A 243 1.10 6.53 11.02
C GLN A 243 2.57 6.97 10.95
N GLU A 244 3.24 6.85 9.81
CA GLU A 244 4.61 7.33 9.61
C GLU A 244 4.73 8.84 9.84
N LYS A 245 3.77 9.64 9.34
CA LYS A 245 3.75 11.09 9.57
C LYS A 245 3.51 11.42 11.03
N LEU A 246 2.57 10.74 11.67
CA LEU A 246 2.26 10.93 13.08
C LEU A 246 3.43 10.51 13.96
N GLU A 247 4.14 9.45 13.61
CA GLU A 247 5.35 9.00 14.29
C GLU A 247 6.48 10.02 14.14
N LYS A 248 6.72 10.54 12.93
CA LYS A 248 7.68 11.63 12.70
C LYS A 248 7.33 12.86 13.54
N PHE A 249 6.04 13.23 13.61
CA PHE A 249 5.58 14.33 14.44
C PHE A 249 5.79 14.06 15.93
N LYS A 250 5.41 12.87 16.43
CA LYS A 250 5.62 12.44 17.81
C LYS A 250 7.10 12.46 18.20
N ARG A 251 7.98 11.97 17.32
CA ARG A 251 9.44 12.01 17.50
C ARG A 251 9.94 13.46 17.58
N GLY A 252 9.45 14.35 16.72
CA GLY A 252 9.78 15.78 16.78
C GLY A 252 9.29 16.48 18.04
N PHE A 253 8.06 16.18 18.48
CA PHE A 253 7.45 16.76 19.67
C PHE A 253 8.16 16.30 20.95
N LYS A 254 8.50 15.01 21.06
CA LYS A 254 9.28 14.47 22.20
C LYS A 254 10.65 15.16 22.31
N LYS A 255 11.31 15.46 21.18
CA LYS A 255 12.56 16.23 21.17
C LYS A 255 12.37 17.66 21.70
N LYS A 256 11.26 18.32 21.35
CA LYS A 256 11.00 19.72 21.74
C LYS A 256 10.57 19.90 23.20
N ILE A 257 9.87 18.92 23.80
CA ILE A 257 9.46 18.99 25.22
C ILE A 257 10.62 18.61 26.16
N GLY A 258 11.77 18.17 25.65
CA GLY A 258 12.88 17.75 26.51
C GLY A 258 12.58 16.45 27.26
N LEU A 259 11.50 15.75 26.93
CA LEU A 259 11.18 14.40 27.43
C LEU A 259 12.02 13.31 26.75
N ARG A 260 13.19 13.68 26.23
CA ARG A 260 14.14 12.74 25.68
C ARG A 260 14.89 12.14 26.87
N LYS A 261 14.68 10.85 27.13
CA LYS A 261 15.51 10.11 28.08
C LYS A 261 16.96 10.24 27.63
N SER A 262 17.87 10.34 28.59
CA SER A 262 19.31 10.25 28.30
C SER A 262 19.59 8.90 27.64
N ASP A 263 20.51 8.83 26.68
CA ASP A 263 20.91 7.57 26.03
C ASP A 263 21.32 6.51 27.06
N LYS A 264 21.86 6.94 28.22
CA LYS A 264 22.16 6.05 29.37
C LYS A 264 20.92 5.38 29.94
N GLN A 265 19.82 6.12 30.12
CA GLN A 265 18.55 5.57 30.59
C GLN A 265 17.92 4.64 29.54
N GLU A 266 18.05 4.96 28.25
CA GLU A 266 17.56 4.07 27.19
C GLU A 266 18.33 2.74 27.17
N GLN A 267 19.66 2.75 27.38
CA GLN A 267 20.44 1.52 27.53
C GLN A 267 20.02 0.73 28.77
N GLU A 268 19.87 1.37 29.94
CA GLU A 268 19.42 0.70 31.17
C GLU A 268 18.04 0.05 31.00
N ASP A 269 17.09 0.73 30.35
CA ASP A 269 15.77 0.19 30.06
C ASP A 269 15.82 -1.00 29.08
N LEU A 270 16.68 -0.94 28.06
CA LEU A 270 16.88 -2.05 27.13
C LEU A 270 17.47 -3.28 27.84
N TRP A 271 18.46 -3.09 28.70
CA TRP A 271 19.03 -4.15 29.51
C TRP A 271 17.99 -4.78 30.45
N ARG A 272 17.20 -3.98 31.17
CA ARG A 272 16.11 -4.48 32.02
C ARG A 272 15.06 -5.26 31.23
N ASN A 273 14.68 -4.78 30.05
CA ASN A 273 13.71 -5.47 29.20
C ASN A 273 14.27 -6.79 28.65
N ALA A 274 15.54 -6.83 28.27
CA ALA A 274 16.20 -8.05 27.84
C ALA A 274 16.27 -9.07 28.98
N GLU A 275 16.66 -8.65 30.18
CA GLU A 275 16.71 -9.48 31.38
C GLU A 275 15.32 -10.03 31.74
N ALA A 276 14.28 -9.20 31.73
CA ALA A 276 12.90 -9.62 31.95
C ALA A 276 12.39 -10.61 30.89
N TYR A 277 12.81 -10.44 29.63
CA TYR A 277 12.48 -11.38 28.55
C TYR A 277 13.15 -12.73 28.76
N PHE A 278 14.41 -12.75 29.19
CA PHE A 278 15.13 -13.98 29.52
C PHE A 278 14.47 -14.70 30.70
N LEU A 279 14.20 -14.00 31.81
CA LEU A 279 13.54 -14.58 32.99
C LEU A 279 12.14 -15.14 32.72
N LYS A 280 11.44 -14.64 31.69
CA LYS A 280 10.10 -15.12 31.34
C LYS A 280 10.13 -16.40 30.49
N ASN A 281 11.21 -16.64 29.77
CA ASN A 281 11.32 -17.73 28.79
C ASN A 281 12.30 -18.84 29.23
N CYS A 282 12.97 -18.68 30.38
CA CYS A 282 13.73 -19.71 31.09
C CYS A 282 12.87 -20.26 32.24
#